data_AF-A0A7Y9HU51-F1
#
_entry.id   AF-A0A7Y9HU51-F1
#
_cell.length_a   1.000
_cell.length_b   1.000
_cell.length_c   1.000
_cell.angle_alpha   90.00
_cell.angle_beta   90.00
_cell.angle_gamma   90.00
#
_symmetry.space_group_name_H-M   'P 1'
#
loop_
_entity.id
_entity.type
_entity.pdbx_description
1 polymer ?
#
loop_
_entity_poly.entity_id
_entity_poly.type
_entity_poly.pdbx_seq_one_letter_code
_entity_poly.pdbx_strand_id
1 'polypeptide(L)'
;MKAIAYNTEPFEKEFLAKANQKKHDITLIANPLSDDTINYAAGKEAAIVFTNDGISASFIEKLAGLGIKYIVTCCSETNAIDQEAAVIYGIKISTISTDLLQEKTDNALREIADQTIKNLDLWQQNKSTTKPTPLLKTYQ
;
A
#
# COMPACT_ATOMS: atom_id res chain seq x y z
N MET A 1 -6.01 2.37 -9.65
CA MET A 1 -6.74 1.61 -8.62
C MET A 1 -7.11 2.56 -7.50
N LYS A 2 -7.99 2.16 -6.58
CA LYS A 2 -8.34 2.99 -5.42
C LYS A 2 -7.39 2.68 -4.26
N ALA A 3 -6.74 3.70 -3.74
CA ALA A 3 -5.80 3.58 -2.63
C ALA A 3 -6.06 4.65 -1.56
N ILE A 4 -5.54 4.41 -0.36
CA ILE A 4 -5.45 5.40 0.72
C ILE A 4 -4.01 5.50 1.18
N ALA A 5 -3.53 6.72 1.43
CA ALA A 5 -2.26 6.98 2.05
C ALA A 5 -2.47 7.59 3.44
N TYR A 6 -1.95 6.93 4.47
CA TYR A 6 -1.96 7.36 5.86
C TYR A 6 -0.69 8.14 6.20
N ASN A 7 -0.78 9.00 7.21
CA ASN A 7 0.33 9.79 7.73
C ASN A 7 1.07 10.61 6.64
N THR A 8 0.31 11.17 5.69
CA THR A 8 0.91 11.94 4.59
C THR A 8 1.12 13.39 4.99
N GLU A 9 2.38 13.81 5.03
CA GLU A 9 2.77 15.19 5.27
C GLU A 9 2.57 16.07 4.02
N PRO A 10 2.40 17.40 4.18
CA PRO A 10 2.15 18.31 3.05
C PRO A 10 3.22 18.25 1.94
N PHE A 11 4.49 18.06 2.31
CA PHE A 11 5.59 18.01 1.34
C PHE A 11 5.60 16.71 0.53
N GLU A 12 5.17 15.59 1.12
CA GLU A 12 5.10 14.27 0.44
C GLU A 12 4.02 14.24 -0.63
N LYS A 13 2.93 14.97 -0.39
CA LYS A 13 1.79 15.07 -1.31
C LYS A 13 2.21 15.49 -2.72
N GLU A 14 3.15 16.43 -2.85
CA GLU A 14 3.57 16.92 -4.16
C GLU A 14 4.33 15.83 -4.95
N PHE A 15 5.26 15.14 -4.30
CA PHE A 15 6.01 14.04 -4.92
C PHE A 15 5.08 12.90 -5.33
N LEU A 16 4.18 12.49 -4.44
CA LEU A 16 3.22 11.42 -4.74
C LEU A 16 2.26 11.80 -5.87
N ALA A 17 1.78 13.05 -5.91
CA ALA A 17 0.93 13.53 -7.00
C ALA A 17 1.68 13.57 -8.35
N LYS A 18 2.93 14.04 -8.35
CA LYS A 18 3.80 14.08 -9.55
C LYS A 18 4.08 12.66 -10.08
N ALA A 19 4.43 11.72 -9.20
CA ALA A 19 4.67 10.33 -9.58
C ALA A 19 3.39 9.64 -10.09
N ASN A 20 2.24 9.88 -9.42
CA ASN A 20 0.97 9.21 -9.75
C ASN A 20 0.42 9.63 -11.11
N GLN A 21 0.64 10.89 -11.53
CA GLN A 21 0.12 11.43 -12.80
C GLN A 21 -1.38 11.14 -13.03
N LYS A 22 -2.17 11.13 -11.95
CA LYS A 22 -3.62 10.80 -11.95
C LYS A 22 -3.96 9.37 -12.44
N LYS A 23 -3.00 8.43 -12.46
CA LYS A 23 -3.24 7.02 -12.83
C LYS A 23 -4.08 6.26 -11.81
N HIS A 24 -3.88 6.55 -10.53
CA HIS A 24 -4.61 5.93 -9.43
C HIS A 24 -5.41 6.98 -8.64
N ASP A 25 -6.52 6.54 -8.06
CA ASP A 25 -7.36 7.33 -7.17
C ASP A 25 -6.84 7.15 -5.75
N ILE A 26 -5.97 8.05 -5.31
CA ILE A 26 -5.29 7.99 -4.02
C ILE A 26 -5.90 9.04 -3.09
N THR A 27 -6.56 8.59 -2.04
CA THR A 27 -7.01 9.47 -0.95
C THR A 27 -5.87 9.65 0.03
N LEU A 28 -5.49 10.90 0.29
CA LEU A 28 -4.43 11.23 1.25
C LEU A 28 -5.06 11.68 2.55
N ILE A 29 -4.58 11.16 3.67
CA ILE A 29 -4.97 11.62 5.01
C ILE A 29 -3.71 11.91 5.83
N ALA A 30 -3.75 13.02 6.56
CA ALA A 30 -2.64 13.46 7.40
C ALA A 30 -2.51 12.61 8.68
N ASN A 31 -3.60 11.96 9.11
CA ASN A 31 -3.60 11.15 10.31
C ASN A 31 -2.94 9.79 10.09
N PRO A 32 -2.24 9.24 11.11
CA PRO A 32 -1.68 7.91 11.06
C PRO A 32 -2.76 6.83 11.00
N LEU A 33 -2.36 5.61 10.64
CA LEU A 33 -3.22 4.43 10.72
C LEU A 33 -3.49 4.10 12.20
N SER A 34 -4.75 4.19 12.62
CA SER A 34 -5.22 3.89 13.96
C SER A 34 -6.63 3.33 13.90
N ASP A 35 -7.18 2.89 15.03
CA ASP A 35 -8.57 2.41 15.11
C ASP A 35 -9.60 3.46 14.66
N ASP A 36 -9.31 4.75 14.85
CA ASP A 36 -10.19 5.84 14.44
C ASP A 36 -10.14 6.08 12.92
N THR A 37 -9.00 5.84 12.29
CA THR A 37 -8.76 6.20 10.88
C THR A 37 -8.87 5.01 9.93
N ILE A 38 -8.79 3.77 10.44
CA ILE A 38 -8.76 2.56 9.62
C ILE A 38 -9.97 2.42 8.68
N ASN A 39 -11.13 2.91 9.12
CA ASN A 39 -12.37 2.84 8.35
C ASN A 39 -12.30 3.63 7.03
N TYR A 40 -11.38 4.59 6.90
CA TYR A 40 -11.15 5.30 5.64
C TYR A 40 -10.58 4.39 4.53
N ALA A 41 -10.07 3.20 4.87
CA ALA A 41 -9.67 2.18 3.92
C ALA A 41 -10.86 1.51 3.19
N ALA A 42 -12.09 1.66 3.70
CA ALA A 42 -13.27 1.01 3.11
C ALA A 42 -13.47 1.39 1.63
N GLY A 43 -13.74 0.37 0.80
CA GLY A 43 -13.96 0.55 -0.64
C GLY A 43 -12.68 0.83 -1.45
N LYS A 44 -11.50 0.64 -0.84
CA LYS A 44 -10.20 0.77 -1.48
C LYS A 44 -9.53 -0.59 -1.57
N GLU A 45 -8.54 -0.68 -2.45
CA GLU A 45 -7.84 -1.95 -2.72
C GLU A 45 -6.44 -1.96 -2.13
N ALA A 46 -5.83 -0.79 -1.95
CA ALA A 46 -4.48 -0.64 -1.41
C ALA A 46 -4.42 0.39 -0.29
N ALA A 47 -3.58 0.12 0.70
CA ALA A 47 -3.18 1.07 1.73
C ALA A 47 -1.69 1.40 1.58
N ILE A 48 -1.34 2.66 1.68
CA ILE A 48 0.02 3.18 1.71
C ILE A 48 0.21 3.73 3.13
N VAL A 49 1.19 3.22 3.86
CA VAL A 49 1.40 3.60 5.26
C VAL A 49 2.82 4.15 5.40
N PHE A 50 2.92 5.47 5.53
CA PHE A 50 4.20 6.16 5.76
C PHE A 50 4.43 6.23 7.27
N THR A 51 5.05 5.23 7.88
CA THR A 51 5.24 5.21 9.33
C THR A 51 6.57 4.59 9.71
N ASN A 52 7.18 5.13 10.77
CA ASN A 52 8.33 4.49 11.39
C ASN A 52 7.91 3.28 12.24
N ASP A 53 6.61 3.15 12.55
CA ASP A 53 6.06 2.08 13.37
C ASP A 53 5.64 0.87 12.53
N GLY A 54 5.81 -0.35 13.04
CA GLY A 54 5.37 -1.56 12.33
C GLY A 54 3.85 -1.64 12.19
N ILE A 55 3.36 -2.49 11.28
CA ILE A 55 1.93 -2.79 11.16
C ILE A 55 1.67 -4.14 11.84
N SER A 56 0.85 -4.12 12.88
CA SER A 56 0.51 -5.32 13.67
C SER A 56 -0.46 -6.26 12.94
N ALA A 57 -0.50 -7.53 13.33
CA ALA A 57 -1.48 -8.51 12.84
C ALA A 57 -2.93 -8.00 12.91
N SER A 58 -3.30 -7.32 14.00
CA SER A 58 -4.67 -6.82 14.19
C SER A 58 -5.04 -5.76 13.15
N PHE A 59 -4.10 -4.88 12.79
CA PHE A 59 -4.34 -3.91 11.71
C PHE A 59 -4.44 -4.59 10.35
N ILE A 60 -3.61 -5.60 10.08
CA ILE A 60 -3.64 -6.38 8.84
C ILE A 60 -4.99 -7.10 8.68
N GLU A 61 -5.47 -7.76 9.74
CA GLU A 61 -6.78 -8.42 9.77
C GLU A 61 -7.91 -7.43 9.44
N LYS A 62 -7.96 -6.29 10.14
CA LYS A 62 -9.01 -5.29 9.94
C LYS A 62 -8.96 -4.69 8.53
N LEU A 63 -7.77 -4.38 8.03
CA LEU A 63 -7.59 -3.88 6.66
C LEU A 63 -8.08 -4.91 5.63
N ALA A 64 -7.76 -6.20 5.82
CA ALA A 64 -8.27 -7.27 4.97
C ALA A 64 -9.80 -7.35 5.00
N GLY A 65 -10.40 -7.23 6.18
CA GLY A 65 -11.85 -7.18 6.38
C GLY A 65 -12.53 -6.01 5.65
N LEU A 66 -11.82 -4.88 5.46
CA LEU A 66 -12.28 -3.73 4.68
C LEU A 66 -12.06 -3.87 3.16
N GLY A 67 -11.47 -4.98 2.71
CA GLY A 67 -11.22 -5.29 1.31
C GLY A 67 -9.85 -4.85 0.78
N ILE A 68 -8.94 -4.42 1.66
CA ILE A 68 -7.56 -4.14 1.29
C ILE A 68 -6.84 -5.44 0.93
N LYS A 69 -6.15 -5.41 -0.21
CA LYS A 69 -5.41 -6.56 -0.75
C LYS A 69 -3.91 -6.29 -0.80
N TYR A 70 -3.54 -5.02 -0.74
CA TYR A 70 -2.17 -4.57 -0.94
C TYR A 70 -1.80 -3.52 0.09
N ILE A 71 -0.60 -3.65 0.65
CA ILE A 71 -0.01 -2.65 1.54
C ILE A 71 1.34 -2.23 0.97
N VAL A 72 1.52 -0.92 0.78
CA VAL A 72 2.84 -0.30 0.58
C VAL A 72 3.24 0.36 1.88
N THR A 73 4.50 0.19 2.27
CA THR A 73 5.04 0.77 3.50
C THR A 73 6.48 1.22 3.29
N CYS A 74 6.87 2.27 4.01
CA CYS A 74 8.28 2.63 4.20
C CYS A 74 8.60 2.50 5.70
N CYS A 75 9.08 1.34 6.12
CA CYS A 75 9.57 1.17 7.49
C CYS A 75 11.09 1.26 7.51
N SER A 76 11.64 1.76 8.62
CA SER A 76 13.03 1.53 8.97
C SER A 76 13.25 0.05 9.32
N GLU A 77 14.47 -0.43 9.12
CA GLU A 77 14.95 -1.80 9.37
C GLU A 77 14.66 -2.37 10.77
N THR A 78 14.24 -1.54 11.72
CA THR A 78 14.03 -1.88 13.13
C THR A 78 12.59 -2.27 13.50
N ASN A 79 11.58 -1.93 12.70
CA ASN A 79 10.17 -2.18 13.04
C ASN A 79 9.52 -3.10 12.00
N ALA A 80 9.28 -4.34 12.41
CA ALA A 80 8.77 -5.40 11.54
C ALA A 80 7.26 -5.28 11.30
N ILE A 81 6.87 -5.46 10.05
CA ILE A 81 5.48 -5.72 9.69
C ILE A 81 5.20 -7.20 9.90
N ASP A 82 4.00 -7.52 10.38
CA ASP A 82 3.57 -8.90 10.58
C ASP A 82 3.30 -9.58 9.22
N GLN A 83 4.37 -10.10 8.61
CA GLN A 83 4.30 -10.78 7.32
C GLN A 83 3.50 -12.08 7.41
N GLU A 84 3.49 -12.74 8.57
CA GLU A 84 2.72 -13.97 8.78
C GLU A 84 1.22 -13.68 8.70
N ALA A 85 0.74 -12.66 9.41
CA ALA A 85 -0.64 -12.21 9.31
C ALA A 85 -0.99 -11.79 7.88
N ALA A 86 -0.08 -11.13 7.16
CA ALA A 86 -0.32 -10.75 5.77
C ALA A 86 -0.55 -11.97 4.87
N VAL A 87 0.23 -13.04 5.05
CA VAL A 87 0.03 -14.31 4.33
C VAL A 87 -1.32 -14.93 4.71
N ILE A 88 -1.64 -15.01 6.00
CA ILE A 88 -2.90 -15.59 6.51
C ILE A 88 -4.12 -14.88 5.90
N TYR A 89 -4.10 -13.54 5.88
CA TYR A 89 -5.22 -12.74 5.37
C TYR A 89 -5.13 -12.42 3.88
N GLY A 90 -4.14 -12.97 3.17
CA GLY A 90 -3.99 -12.80 1.72
C GLY A 90 -3.63 -11.38 1.27
N ILE A 91 -3.02 -10.58 2.15
CA ILE A 91 -2.51 -9.25 1.82
C ILE A 91 -1.09 -9.36 1.26
N LYS A 92 -0.85 -8.72 0.11
CA LYS A 92 0.52 -8.57 -0.42
C LYS A 92 1.13 -7.29 0.12
N ILE A 93 2.34 -7.39 0.69
CA ILE A 93 3.09 -6.25 1.19
C ILE A 93 4.24 -5.93 0.23
N SER A 94 4.50 -4.64 0.01
CA SER A 94 5.73 -4.14 -0.58
C SER A 94 6.36 -3.13 0.36
N THR A 95 7.62 -3.39 0.74
CA THR A 95 8.41 -2.49 1.57
C THR A 95 9.36 -1.71 0.69
N ILE A 96 9.30 -0.39 0.79
CA ILE A 96 10.27 0.50 0.17
C ILE A 96 11.34 0.74 1.24
N SER A 97 12.41 -0.06 1.17
CA SER A 97 13.57 0.11 2.03
C SER A 97 14.22 1.44 1.69
N THR A 98 14.35 2.30 2.68
CA THR A 98 15.07 3.54 2.51
C THR A 98 15.90 3.80 3.77
N ASP A 99 17.21 3.58 3.65
CA ASP A 99 18.22 4.09 4.57
C ASP A 99 18.17 5.64 4.70
N LEU A 100 17.32 6.31 3.89
CA LEU A 100 17.19 7.75 3.77
C LEU A 100 16.08 8.36 4.65
N LEU A 101 15.34 7.61 5.47
CA LEU A 101 14.33 8.23 6.37
C LEU A 101 14.95 9.09 7.47
N GLN A 102 16.24 8.91 7.77
CA GLN A 102 16.94 9.82 8.68
C GLN A 102 17.11 11.21 8.08
N GLU A 103 17.10 11.33 6.74
CA GLU A 103 17.20 12.61 6.03
C GLU A 103 16.10 12.72 4.98
N LYS A 104 15.00 13.41 5.31
CA LYS A 104 13.89 13.75 4.40
C LYS A 104 14.34 14.67 3.25
N THR A 105 15.18 14.16 2.36
CA THR A 105 15.65 14.86 1.16
C THR A 105 14.64 14.70 0.01
N ASP A 106 14.55 15.70 -0.86
CA ASP A 106 13.66 15.66 -2.03
C ASP A 106 13.88 14.42 -2.92
N ASN A 107 15.13 13.95 -3.02
CA ASN A 107 15.47 12.76 -3.79
C ASN A 107 14.89 11.49 -3.15
N ALA A 108 14.98 11.35 -1.83
CA ALA A 108 14.41 10.20 -1.11
C ALA A 108 12.89 10.19 -1.24
N LEU A 109 12.24 11.34 -1.08
CA LEU A 109 10.79 11.49 -1.20
C LEU A 109 10.30 11.19 -2.62
N ARG A 110 11.05 11.62 -3.64
CA ARG A 110 10.76 11.27 -5.03
C ARG A 110 10.86 9.77 -5.26
N GLU A 111 11.92 9.12 -4.78
CA GLU A 111 12.09 7.67 -4.95
C GLU A 111 10.97 6.89 -4.25
N ILE A 112 10.61 7.27 -3.03
CA ILE A 112 9.49 6.66 -2.29
C ILE A 112 8.19 6.80 -3.10
N ALA A 113 7.91 7.99 -3.63
CA ALA A 113 6.72 8.23 -4.44
C ALA A 113 6.75 7.38 -5.72
N ASP A 114 7.85 7.38 -6.47
CA ASP A 114 7.99 6.63 -7.72
C ASP A 114 7.83 5.12 -7.51
N GLN A 115 8.48 4.55 -6.49
CA GLN A 115 8.34 3.13 -6.15
C GLN A 115 6.93 2.79 -5.66
N THR A 116 6.30 3.68 -4.88
CA THR A 116 4.91 3.50 -4.44
C THR A 116 3.98 3.36 -5.65
N ILE A 117 4.07 4.28 -6.61
CA ILE A 117 3.24 4.25 -7.81
C ILE A 117 3.57 3.06 -8.70
N LYS A 118 4.85 2.69 -8.84
CA LYS A 118 5.25 1.49 -9.57
C LYS A 118 4.64 0.21 -8.99
N ASN A 119 4.60 0.08 -7.66
CA ASN A 119 3.96 -1.07 -7.00
C ASN A 119 2.45 -1.11 -7.30
N LEU A 120 1.77 0.02 -7.22
CA LEU A 120 0.34 0.11 -7.57
C LEU A 120 0.09 -0.22 -9.05
N ASP A 121 0.94 0.26 -9.96
CA ASP A 121 0.90 -0.06 -11.40
C ASP A 121 1.01 -1.58 -11.62
N LEU A 122 1.99 -2.24 -10.98
CA LEU A 122 2.20 -3.69 -11.08
C LEU A 122 0.99 -4.50 -10.57
N TRP A 123 0.42 -4.11 -9.44
CA TRP A 123 -0.76 -4.81 -8.89
C TRP A 123 -2.02 -4.59 -9.73
N GLN A 124 -2.22 -3.38 -10.25
CA GLN A 124 -3.33 -3.10 -11.16
C GLN A 124 -3.21 -3.88 -12.48
N GLN A 125 -1.99 -4.04 -13.02
CA GLN A 125 -1.76 -4.82 -14.24
C GLN A 125 -1.98 -6.32 -14.01
N ASN A 126 -1.49 -6.87 -12.90
CA ASN A 126 -1.71 -8.27 -12.54
C ASN A 126 -3.18 -8.62 -12.28
N LYS A 127 -4.01 -7.63 -11.91
CA LYS A 127 -5.47 -7.78 -11.85
C LYS A 127 -6.11 -7.94 -13.23
N SER A 128 -5.49 -7.38 -14.28
CA SER A 128 -5.99 -7.42 -15.66
C SER A 128 -5.61 -8.70 -16.41
N THR A 129 -4.62 -9.45 -15.92
CA THR A 129 -4.14 -10.70 -16.55
C THR A 129 -4.87 -11.96 -16.06
N THR A 130 -5.70 -11.86 -15.02
CA THR A 130 -6.62 -12.95 -14.62
C THR A 130 -7.88 -12.93 -15.50
N LYS A 131 -7.74 -13.27 -16.78
CA LYS A 131 -8.88 -13.75 -17.57
C LYS A 131 -9.19 -15.16 -17.04
N PRO A 132 -10.43 -15.49 -16.63
CA PRO A 132 -10.73 -16.84 -16.17
C PRO A 132 -10.43 -17.82 -17.31
N THR A 133 -9.41 -18.67 -17.12
CA THR A 133 -9.17 -19.80 -18.00
C THR A 133 -10.44 -20.64 -18.00
N PRO A 134 -11.12 -20.85 -19.13
CA PRO A 134 -12.30 -21.71 -19.14
C PRO A 134 -11.83 -23.11 -18.78
N LEU A 135 -12.34 -23.63 -17.66
CA LEU A 135 -12.15 -25.03 -17.28
C LEU A 135 -12.63 -25.89 -18.45
N LEU A 136 -11.70 -26.59 -19.09
CA LEU A 136 -12.02 -27.62 -20.07
C LEU A 136 -12.89 -28.65 -19.36
N LYS A 137 -14.18 -28.69 -19.74
CA LYS A 137 -15.05 -29.82 -19.42
C LYS A 137 -14.47 -31.05 -20.11
N THR A 138 -13.78 -31.90 -19.37
CA THR A 138 -13.60 -33.30 -19.76
C THR A 138 -14.95 -33.99 -19.59
N TYR A 139 -15.64 -34.22 -20.71
CA TYR A 139 -16.70 -35.22 -20.78
C TYR A 139 -16.02 -36.60 -20.84
N GLN A 140 -16.39 -37.49 -19.92
CA GLN A 140 -16.35 -38.94 -20.09
C GLN A 140 -17.79 -39.42 -20.30
#